data_AF-A0A351XLB6-F1
#
_entry.id   AF-A0A351XLB6-F1
#
_cell.length_a   1.000
_cell.length_b   1.000
_cell.length_c   1.000
_cell.angle_alpha   90.00
_cell.angle_beta   90.00
_cell.angle_gamma   90.00
#
_symmetry.space_group_name_H-M   'P 1'
#
loop_
_entity.id
_entity.type
_entity.pdbx_description
1 polymer ?
#
loop_
_entity_poly.entity_id
_entity_poly.type
_entity_poly.pdbx_seq_one_letter_code
_entity_poly.pdbx_strand_id
1 'polypeptide(L)'
;MYVNGGLTNSEVFNRIQCCVYGRKIIRRGKADATARGALMVAAKAMGAYASVESAFKQISQNDEVKVYLPNEEYAQQYEKYRAQMNHLYKKIWNSRLVNGNYEFRI
;
A
#
# COMPACT_ATOMS: atom_id res chain seq x y z
N MET A 1 5.78 -3.94 0.94
CA MET A 1 4.37 -3.59 1.16
C MET A 1 3.51 -4.47 0.28
N TYR A 2 2.44 -5.08 0.82
CA TYR A 2 1.46 -5.82 0.01
C TYR A 2 0.42 -4.86 -0.54
N VAL A 3 0.03 -5.02 -1.82
CA VAL A 3 -0.99 -4.18 -2.46
C VAL A 3 -2.03 -5.04 -3.18
N ASN A 4 -3.28 -4.62 -3.07
CA ASN A 4 -4.45 -5.21 -3.72
C ASN A 4 -5.48 -4.12 -4.06
N GLY A 5 -6.46 -4.44 -4.90
CA GLY A 5 -7.49 -3.50 -5.38
C GLY A 5 -7.46 -3.28 -6.90
N GLY A 6 -8.46 -2.57 -7.43
CA GLY A 6 -8.66 -2.42 -8.89
C GLY A 6 -7.47 -1.78 -9.61
N LEU A 7 -6.98 -0.64 -9.13
CA LEU A 7 -5.87 0.10 -9.74
C LEU A 7 -4.56 -0.69 -9.76
N THR A 8 -4.37 -1.56 -8.77
CA THR A 8 -3.16 -2.37 -8.65
C THR A 8 -3.05 -3.48 -9.70
N ASN A 9 -4.08 -3.66 -10.56
CA ASN A 9 -3.96 -4.45 -11.79
C ASN A 9 -3.02 -3.79 -12.83
N SER A 10 -2.83 -2.47 -12.78
CA SER A 10 -1.92 -1.77 -13.69
C SER A 10 -0.47 -1.91 -13.24
N GLU A 11 0.37 -2.50 -14.08
CA GLU A 11 1.80 -2.63 -13.80
C GLU A 11 2.51 -1.28 -13.72
N VAL A 12 2.13 -0.35 -14.61
CA VAL A 12 2.66 1.02 -14.62
C VAL A 12 2.34 1.72 -13.30
N PHE A 13 1.09 1.60 -12.83
CA PHE A 13 0.68 2.20 -11.56
C PHE A 13 1.46 1.61 -10.38
N ASN A 14 1.71 0.31 -10.35
CA ASN A 14 2.52 -0.33 -9.30
C ASN A 14 3.99 0.12 -9.33
N ARG A 15 4.56 0.35 -10.52
CA ARG A 15 5.92 0.91 -10.67
C ARG A 15 6.00 2.36 -10.19
N ILE A 16 5.00 3.18 -10.52
CA ILE A 16 4.91 4.56 -10.02
C ILE A 16 4.85 4.54 -8.49
N GLN A 17 3.92 3.77 -7.91
CA GLN A 17 3.76 3.67 -6.47
C GLN A 17 5.05 3.19 -5.77
N CYS A 18 5.75 2.18 -6.29
CA CYS A 18 6.97 1.69 -5.62
C CYS A 18 8.07 2.75 -5.60
N CYS A 19 8.20 3.55 -6.67
CA CYS A 19 9.13 4.68 -6.73
C CYS A 19 8.69 5.83 -5.82
N VAL A 20 7.42 6.22 -5.84
CA VAL A 20 6.85 7.26 -4.97
C VAL A 20 7.03 6.91 -3.48
N TYR A 21 6.83 5.64 -3.11
CA TYR A 21 6.97 5.19 -1.74
C TYR A 21 8.43 4.88 -1.35
N GLY A 22 9.34 4.81 -2.33
CA GLY A 22 10.72 4.35 -2.11
C GLY A 22 10.81 2.94 -1.52
N ARG A 23 9.83 2.06 -1.79
CA ARG A 23 9.70 0.76 -1.12
C ARG A 23 9.29 -0.35 -2.08
N LYS A 24 9.76 -1.57 -1.80
CA LYS A 24 9.32 -2.80 -2.47
C LYS A 24 7.81 -2.98 -2.34
N ILE A 25 7.13 -3.15 -3.48
CA ILE A 25 5.71 -3.51 -3.55
C ILE A 25 5.57 -4.98 -3.98
N ILE A 26 4.64 -5.69 -3.35
CA ILE A 26 4.31 -7.08 -3.63
C ILE A 26 2.82 -7.17 -3.93
N ARG A 27 2.47 -7.57 -5.14
CA ARG A 27 1.10 -7.90 -5.54
C ARG A 27 0.94 -9.42 -5.47
N ARG A 28 -0.16 -9.88 -4.85
CA ARG A 28 -0.47 -11.32 -4.73
C ARG A 28 -1.84 -11.66 -5.28
N GLY A 29 -1.85 -12.53 -6.29
CA GLY A 29 -3.04 -13.09 -6.91
C GLY A 29 -3.96 -12.04 -7.55
N LYS A 30 -5.16 -12.49 -7.91
CA LYS A 30 -6.21 -11.66 -8.54
C LYS A 30 -7.46 -11.48 -7.69
N ALA A 31 -7.64 -12.30 -6.64
CA ALA A 31 -8.84 -12.28 -5.82
C ALA A 31 -8.83 -11.20 -4.73
N ASP A 32 -10.02 -10.68 -4.42
CA ASP A 32 -10.31 -9.60 -3.48
C ASP A 32 -9.69 -9.86 -2.08
N ALA A 33 -8.83 -8.94 -1.64
CA ALA A 33 -8.15 -9.03 -0.35
C ALA A 33 -9.13 -9.03 0.83
N THR A 34 -10.27 -8.34 0.70
CA THR A 34 -11.29 -8.24 1.75
C THR A 34 -11.97 -9.59 1.95
N ALA A 35 -12.44 -10.20 0.85
CA ALA A 35 -13.08 -11.51 0.88
C ALA A 35 -12.12 -12.60 1.41
N ARG A 36 -10.85 -12.56 0.99
CA ARG A 36 -9.82 -13.47 1.52
C ARG A 36 -9.57 -13.26 3.00
N GLY A 37 -9.52 -12.01 3.45
CA GLY A 37 -9.36 -11.68 4.87
C GLY A 37 -10.50 -12.27 5.71
N ALA A 38 -11.74 -12.11 5.25
CA ALA A 38 -12.91 -12.71 5.89
C ALA A 38 -12.81 -14.24 5.97
N LEU A 39 -12.40 -14.89 4.88
CA LEU A 39 -12.16 -16.34 4.85
C LEU A 39 -11.11 -16.77 5.88
N MET A 40 -9.98 -16.06 5.97
CA MET A 40 -8.91 -16.39 6.91
C MET A 40 -9.39 -16.32 8.37
N VAL A 41 -10.17 -15.28 8.69
CA VAL A 41 -10.75 -15.10 10.04
C VAL A 41 -11.75 -16.21 10.34
N ALA A 42 -12.65 -16.52 9.40
CA ALA A 42 -13.63 -17.59 9.56
C ALA A 42 -12.95 -18.96 9.73
N ALA A 43 -11.95 -19.27 8.91
CA ALA A 43 -11.23 -20.54 8.98
C ALA A 43 -10.47 -20.72 10.30
N LYS A 44 -9.90 -19.64 10.85
CA LYS A 44 -9.33 -19.66 12.21
C LYS A 44 -10.41 -19.89 13.28
N ALA A 45 -11.55 -19.20 13.17
CA ALA A 45 -12.63 -19.33 14.14
C ALA A 45 -13.24 -20.75 14.17
N MET A 46 -13.28 -21.42 13.02
CA MET A 46 -13.72 -22.82 12.90
C MET A 46 -12.66 -23.85 13.31
N GLY A 47 -11.47 -23.41 13.75
CA GLY A 47 -10.39 -24.30 14.17
C GLY A 47 -9.66 -25.00 13.02
N ALA A 48 -9.94 -24.65 11.75
CA ALA A 48 -9.25 -25.22 10.59
C ALA A 48 -7.77 -24.78 10.53
N TYR A 49 -7.45 -23.63 11.14
CA TYR A 49 -6.09 -23.11 11.26
C TYR A 49 -5.83 -22.60 12.67
N ALA A 50 -4.60 -22.82 13.16
CA ALA A 50 -4.18 -22.39 14.49
C ALA A 50 -4.17 -20.85 14.64
N SER A 51 -3.90 -20.13 13.54
CA SER A 51 -3.86 -18.67 13.51
C SER A 51 -4.20 -18.11 12.13
N VAL A 52 -4.52 -16.80 12.08
CA VAL A 52 -4.78 -16.10 10.81
C VAL A 52 -3.53 -16.08 9.92
N GLU A 53 -2.34 -15.99 10.52
CA GLU A 53 -1.06 -16.04 9.80
C GLU A 53 -0.83 -17.40 9.15
N SER A 54 -1.17 -18.49 9.85
CA SER A 54 -1.09 -19.85 9.28
C SER A 54 -2.08 -20.02 8.12
N ALA A 55 -3.31 -19.49 8.27
CA ALA A 55 -4.29 -19.45 7.20
C ALA A 55 -3.81 -18.62 6.00
N PHE A 56 -3.21 -17.45 6.24
CA PHE A 56 -2.63 -16.62 5.19
C PHE A 56 -1.54 -17.36 4.42
N LYS A 57 -0.60 -18.01 5.12
CA LYS A 57 0.50 -18.75 4.47
C LYS A 57 -0.04 -19.88 3.59
N GLN A 58 -1.03 -20.63 4.07
CA GLN A 58 -1.59 -21.78 3.36
C GLN A 58 -2.50 -21.37 2.20
N ILE A 59 -3.42 -20.41 2.43
CA ILE A 59 -4.38 -19.94 1.41
C ILE A 59 -3.68 -19.19 0.28
N SER A 60 -2.63 -18.43 0.58
CA SER A 60 -1.88 -17.66 -0.42
C SER A 60 -0.66 -18.39 -1.00
N GLN A 61 -0.46 -19.67 -0.73
CA GLN A 61 0.76 -20.39 -1.14
C GLN A 61 0.95 -20.44 -2.67
N ASN A 62 -0.16 -20.52 -3.42
CA ASN A 62 -0.18 -20.67 -4.88
C ASN A 62 -0.56 -19.36 -5.59
N ASP A 63 -0.58 -18.24 -4.87
CA ASP A 63 -0.87 -16.95 -5.50
C ASP A 63 0.25 -16.55 -6.47
N GLU A 64 -0.12 -16.06 -7.64
CA GLU A 64 0.82 -15.36 -8.53
C GLU A 64 1.39 -14.14 -7.79
N VAL A 65 2.71 -14.07 -7.66
CA VAL A 65 3.40 -12.97 -6.96
C VAL A 65 4.13 -12.10 -7.97
N LYS A 66 3.76 -10.83 -8.04
CA LYS A 66 4.52 -9.81 -8.77
C LYS A 66 5.22 -8.88 -7.80
N VAL A 67 6.52 -8.68 -7.99
CA VAL A 67 7.36 -7.84 -7.15
C VAL A 67 7.84 -6.64 -7.96
N TYR A 68 7.69 -5.45 -7.37
CA TYR A 68 8.17 -4.19 -7.94
C TYR A 68 9.18 -3.56 -6.99
N LEU A 69 10.35 -3.22 -7.51
CA LEU A 69 11.40 -2.51 -6.78
C LEU A 69 11.45 -1.05 -7.24
N PRO A 70 11.71 -0.10 -6.34
CA PRO A 70 11.90 1.29 -6.73
C PRO A 70 13.11 1.41 -7.66
N ASN A 71 12.94 2.18 -8.74
CA ASN A 71 14.07 2.71 -9.48
C ASN A 71 14.57 3.97 -8.74
N GLU A 72 15.87 4.04 -8.50
CA GLU A 72 16.46 5.10 -7.68
C GLU A 72 16.32 6.49 -8.30
N GLU A 73 16.54 6.63 -9.60
CA GLU A 73 16.40 7.89 -10.33
C GLU A 73 14.96 8.43 -10.23
N TYR A 74 13.97 7.57 -10.49
CA TYR A 74 12.57 7.96 -10.38
C TYR A 74 12.15 8.23 -8.93
N ALA A 75 12.66 7.47 -7.96
CA ALA A 75 12.38 7.72 -6.54
C ALA A 75 12.88 9.11 -6.11
N GLN A 76 14.11 9.48 -6.50
CA GLN A 76 14.66 10.81 -6.25
C GLN A 76 13.84 11.92 -6.92
N GLN A 77 13.36 11.68 -8.15
CA GLN A 77 12.51 12.64 -8.85
C GLN A 77 11.15 12.82 -8.16
N TYR A 78 10.51 11.73 -7.73
CA TYR A 78 9.25 11.78 -6.99
C TYR A 78 9.38 12.46 -5.62
N GLU A 79 10.53 12.35 -4.95
CA GLU A 79 10.80 13.10 -3.72
C GLU A 79 10.79 14.62 -3.96
N LYS A 80 11.38 15.09 -5.08
CA LYS A 80 11.31 16.51 -5.47
C LYS A 80 9.88 16.96 -5.74
N TYR A 81 9.10 16.15 -6.47
CA TYR A 81 7.69 16.44 -6.74
C TYR A 81 6.85 16.46 -5.46
N ARG A 82 7.11 15.54 -4.52
CA ARG A 82 6.45 15.53 -3.21
C ARG A 82 6.74 16.80 -2.42
N ALA A 83 7.99 17.29 -2.45
CA ALA A 83 8.35 18.55 -1.80
C ALA A 83 7.59 19.75 -2.40
N GLN A 84 7.50 19.84 -3.73
CA GLN A 84 6.73 20.88 -4.43
C GLN A 84 5.24 20.80 -4.13
N MET A 85 4.67 19.59 -4.17
CA MET A 85 3.27 19.34 -3.83
C MET A 85 2.97 19.77 -2.40
N ASN A 86 3.80 19.38 -1.43
CA ASN A 86 3.64 19.76 -0.03
C ASN A 86 3.71 21.28 0.17
N HIS A 87 4.59 21.97 -0.57
CA HIS A 87 4.65 23.43 -0.57
C HIS A 87 3.36 24.07 -1.09
N LEU A 88 2.80 23.53 -2.18
CA LEU A 88 1.53 24.00 -2.73
C LEU A 88 0.37 23.75 -1.77
N TYR A 89 0.28 22.55 -1.19
CA TYR A 89 -0.75 22.21 -0.20
C TYR A 89 -0.74 23.17 0.99
N LYS A 90 0.45 23.52 1.52
CA LYS A 90 0.59 24.49 2.60
C LYS A 90 0.03 25.87 2.22
N LYS A 91 0.24 26.32 0.99
CA LYS A 91 -0.27 27.59 0.48
C LYS A 91 -1.78 27.59 0.28
N ILE A 92 -2.32 26.52 -0.31
CA ILE A 92 -3.76 26.40 -0.58
C ILE A 92 -4.54 26.30 0.73
N TRP A 93 -4.04 25.52 1.70
CA TRP A 93 -4.79 25.19 2.91
C TRP A 93 -4.53 26.13 4.10
N ASN A 94 -3.74 27.21 3.93
CA ASN A 94 -3.51 28.24 4.94
C ASN A 94 -3.23 27.67 6.35
N SER A 95 -2.29 26.71 6.44
CA SER A 95 -1.99 26.03 7.70
C SER A 95 -1.50 27.03 8.76
N ARG A 96 -2.30 27.31 9.79
CA ARG A 96 -1.75 27.80 11.06
C ARG A 96 -0.95 26.66 11.66
N LEU A 97 0.37 26.83 11.72
CA LEU A 97 1.23 25.99 12.55
C LEU A 97 0.87 26.27 14.01
N VAL A 98 0.31 25.29 14.71
CA VAL A 98 0.12 25.33 16.16
C VAL A 98 1.01 24.25 16.74
N ASN A 99 2.03 24.65 17.52
CA ASN A 99 2.89 23.76 18.29
C ASN A 99 3.52 22.61 17.48
N GLY A 100 3.99 22.89 16.25
CA GLY A 100 4.71 21.91 15.42
C GLY A 100 3.83 20.87 14.72
N ASN A 101 2.51 20.89 14.93
CA ASN A 101 1.56 19.99 14.29
C ASN A 101 0.59 20.76 13.38
N TYR A 102 0.20 20.12 12.29
CA TYR A 102 -0.81 20.64 11.37
C TYR A 102 -2.20 20.26 11.92
N GLU A 103 -2.93 21.22 12.47
CA GLU A 103 -4.34 21.02 12.80
C GLU A 103 -5.22 21.29 11.58
N PHE A 104 -6.08 20.33 11.26
CA PHE A 104 -7.11 20.45 10.24
C PHE A 104 -8.45 20.76 10.93
N ARG A 105 -9.09 21.89 10.64
CA ARG A 105 -10.51 22.07 10.97
C ARG A 105 -11.31 21.29 9.94
N ILE A 106 -11.97 20.23 10.39
CA ILE A 106 -13.06 19.56 9.67
C ILE A 106 -14.36 20.27 10.06
#